data_AF-A0A0N4XMJ8-F1
#
_entry.id   AF-A0A0N4XMJ8-F1
#
_cell.length_a   1.000
_cell.length_b   1.000
_cell.length_c   1.000
_cell.angle_alpha   90.00
_cell.angle_beta   90.00
_cell.angle_gamma   90.00
#
_symmetry.space_group_name_H-M   'P 1'
#
loop_
_entity.id
_entity.type
_entity.pdbx_description
1 polymer ?
#
loop_
_entity_poly.entity_id
_entity_poly.type
_entity_poly.pdbx_seq_one_letter_code
_entity_poly.pdbx_strand_id
1 'polypeptide(L)'
;MQTRPLMFKRSPQGSSFILSREGAELLLTNVCKTPFVHLDDVMMGIIASCVRLHQVHHDGFDKHIFNDFVVYHYQYSRHSPQYLRNLWNSIST
;
A
#
# COMPACT_ATOMS: atom_id res chain seq x y z
N MET A 1 -30.84 -14.26 -3.83
CA MET A 1 -29.65 -13.38 -3.69
C MET A 1 -28.42 -14.23 -3.88
N GLN A 2 -27.75 -14.12 -5.03
CA GLN A 2 -26.56 -14.90 -5.35
C GLN A 2 -25.35 -14.19 -4.74
N THR A 3 -24.75 -14.80 -3.72
CA THR A 3 -23.49 -14.35 -3.12
C THR A 3 -22.39 -14.53 -4.16
N ARG A 4 -22.05 -13.46 -4.88
CA ARG A 4 -20.84 -13.44 -5.70
C ARG A 4 -19.64 -13.57 -4.76
N PRO A 5 -18.67 -14.45 -5.04
CA PRO A 5 -17.44 -14.49 -4.27
C PRO A 5 -16.81 -13.09 -4.30
N LEU A 6 -16.36 -12.60 -3.13
CA LEU A 6 -15.47 -11.44 -3.05
C LEU A 6 -14.18 -11.81 -3.79
N MET A 7 -14.17 -11.61 -5.10
CA MET A 7 -12.92 -11.49 -5.84
C MET A 7 -12.31 -10.19 -5.31
N PHE A 8 -11.21 -10.28 -4.57
CA PHE A 8 -10.51 -9.12 -4.02
C PHE A 8 -10.21 -8.19 -5.20
N LYS A 9 -10.98 -7.11 -5.32
CA LYS A 9 -10.64 -6.04 -6.25
C LYS A 9 -9.24 -5.55 -5.88
N ARG A 10 -8.46 -5.19 -6.92
CA ARG A 10 -7.09 -4.66 -6.83
C ARG A 10 -6.83 -4.03 -5.46
N SER A 11 -6.11 -4.73 -4.60
CA SER A 11 -5.64 -4.17 -3.34
C SER A 11 -4.19 -3.74 -3.52
N PRO A 12 -3.74 -2.69 -2.80
CA PRO A 12 -2.32 -2.57 -2.55
C PRO A 12 -1.87 -3.90 -1.95
N GLN A 13 -0.92 -4.58 -2.56
CA GLN A 13 -0.22 -5.66 -1.86
C GLN A 13 0.50 -4.99 -0.70
N GLY A 14 0.51 -5.59 0.51
CA GLY A 14 1.01 -5.10 1.82
C GLY A 14 2.44 -4.53 1.90
N SER A 15 2.97 -4.15 0.75
CA SER A 15 4.14 -3.37 0.50
C SER A 15 4.01 -1.92 1.00
N SER A 16 3.31 -1.07 0.26
CA SER A 16 2.99 0.32 0.59
C SER A 16 2.08 0.89 -0.50
N PHE A 17 1.52 2.06 -0.25
CA PHE A 17 0.79 2.83 -1.26
C PHE A 17 0.92 4.32 -0.96
N ILE A 18 0.64 5.15 -1.96
CA ILE A 18 0.56 6.61 -1.82
C ILE A 18 -0.90 7.03 -1.98
N LEU A 19 -1.35 7.96 -1.15
CA LEU A 19 -2.67 8.56 -1.22
C LEU A 19 -2.54 10.07 -1.40
N SER A 20 -3.44 10.64 -2.20
CA SER A 20 -3.70 12.09 -2.10
C SER A 20 -4.45 12.38 -0.80
N ARG A 21 -4.46 13.65 -0.42
CA ARG A 21 -5.23 14.13 0.74
C ARG A 21 -6.70 13.76 0.64
N GLU A 22 -7.29 14.02 -0.53
CA GLU A 22 -8.71 13.76 -0.82
C GLU A 22 -9.01 12.27 -0.77
N GLY A 23 -8.09 11.44 -1.27
CA GLY A 23 -8.20 9.99 -1.17
C GLY A 23 -8.20 9.50 0.28
N ALA A 24 -7.32 10.04 1.12
CA ALA A 24 -7.27 9.70 2.54
C ALA A 24 -8.56 10.11 3.28
N GLU A 25 -9.10 11.30 3.00
CA GLU A 25 -10.37 11.78 3.56
C GLU A 25 -11.55 10.86 3.20
N LEU A 26 -11.60 10.41 1.94
CA LEU A 26 -12.62 9.46 1.48
C LEU A 26 -12.51 8.11 2.20
N LEU A 27 -11.30 7.57 2.37
CA LEU A 27 -11.10 6.33 3.12
C LEU A 27 -11.52 6.49 4.58
N LEU A 28 -11.10 7.57 5.24
CA LEU A 28 -11.42 7.87 6.63
C LEU A 28 -12.93 7.99 6.86
N THR A 29 -13.65 8.63 5.96
CA THR A 29 -15.11 8.82 6.06
C THR A 29 -15.90 7.50 5.89
N ASN A 30 -15.26 6.45 5.36
CA ASN A 30 -15.91 5.19 5.02
C ASN A 30 -15.37 3.97 5.80
N VAL A 31 -14.27 4.11 6.54
CA VAL A 31 -13.66 3.01 7.29
C VAL A 31 -14.62 2.42 8.32
N CYS A 32 -15.33 3.26 9.08
CA CYS A 32 -16.31 2.83 10.09
C CYS A 32 -17.62 2.27 9.50
N LYS A 33 -17.84 2.44 8.19
CA LYS A 33 -19.04 1.94 7.49
C LYS A 33 -18.79 0.60 6.81
N THR A 34 -17.52 0.18 6.73
CA THR A 34 -17.11 -1.03 6.02
C THR A 34 -16.99 -2.17 7.03
N PRO A 35 -17.52 -3.37 6.73
CA PRO A 35 -17.32 -4.53 7.59
C PRO A 35 -15.84 -4.76 7.86
N PHE A 36 -15.51 -5.09 9.11
CA PHE A 36 -14.13 -5.33 9.49
C PHE A 36 -13.55 -6.51 8.70
N VAL A 37 -12.35 -6.29 8.16
CA VAL A 37 -11.52 -7.33 7.54
C VAL A 37 -10.15 -7.28 8.22
N HIS A 38 -9.64 -8.44 8.62
CA HIS A 38 -8.43 -8.56 9.43
C HIS A 38 -7.14 -8.15 8.72
N LEU A 39 -7.15 -8.12 7.39
CA LEU A 39 -6.07 -7.60 6.57
C LEU A 39 -6.38 -6.13 6.26
N ASP A 40 -5.50 -5.25 6.71
CA ASP A 40 -5.64 -3.80 6.58
C ASP A 40 -5.53 -3.34 5.12
N ASP A 41 -4.56 -3.84 4.38
CA ASP A 41 -4.35 -3.57 2.95
C ASP A 41 -5.56 -3.97 2.08
N VAL A 42 -6.15 -5.12 2.39
CA VAL A 42 -7.41 -5.61 1.84
C VAL A 42 -8.56 -4.68 2.22
N MET A 43 -8.69 -4.33 3.50
CA MET A 43 -9.77 -3.48 3.98
C MET A 43 -9.72 -2.13 3.25
N MET A 44 -8.52 -1.55 3.11
CA MET A 44 -8.29 -0.33 2.34
C MET A 44 -8.66 -0.51 0.86
N GLY A 45 -8.27 -1.63 0.23
CA GLY A 45 -8.64 -1.94 -1.16
C GLY A 45 -10.15 -2.09 -1.38
N ILE A 46 -10.86 -2.68 -0.41
CA ILE A 46 -12.33 -2.78 -0.41
C ILE A 46 -12.94 -1.39 -0.32
N ILE A 47 -12.54 -0.58 0.66
CA ILE A 47 -13.08 0.79 0.84
C ILE A 47 -12.81 1.62 -0.41
N ALA A 48 -11.58 1.63 -0.91
CA ALA A 48 -11.16 2.34 -2.12
C ALA A 48 -12.02 1.94 -3.33
N SER A 49 -12.30 0.63 -3.47
CA SER A 49 -13.15 0.11 -4.53
C SER A 49 -14.62 0.51 -4.39
N CYS A 50 -15.15 0.55 -3.16
CA CYS A 50 -16.53 0.94 -2.86
C CYS A 50 -16.77 2.42 -3.16
N VAL A 51 -15.82 3.29 -2.78
CA VAL A 51 -15.89 4.74 -3.03
C VAL A 51 -15.43 5.14 -4.44
N ARG A 52 -15.09 4.14 -5.28
CA ARG A 52 -14.60 4.33 -6.67
C ARG A 52 -13.35 5.20 -6.75
N LEU A 53 -12.46 5.07 -5.79
CA LEU A 53 -11.15 5.70 -5.81
C LEU A 53 -10.34 5.13 -6.98
N HIS A 54 -9.72 6.02 -7.76
CA HIS A 54 -8.90 5.61 -8.89
C HIS A 54 -7.60 4.98 -8.39
N GLN A 55 -7.45 3.68 -8.62
CA GLN A 55 -6.30 2.90 -8.16
C GLN A 55 -5.39 2.60 -9.34
N VAL A 56 -4.18 3.17 -9.30
CA VAL A 56 -3.15 3.01 -10.33
C VAL A 56 -2.02 2.18 -9.74
N HIS A 57 -1.60 1.15 -10.47
CA HIS A 57 -0.37 0.45 -10.15
C HIS A 57 0.81 1.25 -10.69
N HIS A 58 1.80 1.50 -9.83
CA HIS A 58 3.06 2.10 -10.22
C HIS A 58 4.17 1.07 -10.00
N ASP A 59 4.99 0.89 -11.03
CA ASP A 59 6.12 -0.04 -10.98
C ASP A 59 7.06 0.33 -9.82
N GLY A 60 7.59 -0.69 -9.13
CA GLY A 60 8.55 -0.50 -8.04
C GLY A 60 7.94 -0.51 -6.63
N PHE A 61 6.62 -0.58 -6.50
CA PHE A 61 5.96 -0.89 -5.22
C PHE A 61 5.90 -2.40 -4.95
N ASP A 62 5.99 -3.23 -5.99
CA ASP A 62 5.97 -4.69 -5.96
C ASP A 62 7.37 -5.33 -5.99
N LYS A 63 8.41 -4.50 -6.09
CA LYS A 63 9.80 -4.92 -6.25
C LYS A 63 10.51 -5.07 -4.90
N HIS A 64 11.42 -6.02 -4.86
CA HIS A 64 12.22 -6.39 -3.67
C HIS A 64 13.73 -6.28 -3.93
N ILE A 65 14.11 -5.65 -5.05
CA ILE A 65 15.49 -5.45 -5.49
C ILE A 65 15.86 -3.98 -5.30
N PHE A 66 17.05 -3.74 -4.77
CA PHE A 66 17.50 -2.43 -4.33
C PHE A 66 17.61 -1.37 -5.45
N ASN A 67 17.94 -1.75 -6.68
CA ASN A 67 18.19 -0.77 -7.75
C ASN A 67 16.92 -0.35 -8.50
N ASP A 68 15.77 -0.91 -8.14
CA ASP A 68 14.54 -0.78 -8.90
C ASP A 68 13.36 -0.90 -7.94
N PHE A 69 13.27 -0.01 -6.95
CA PHE A 69 12.13 0.07 -6.03
C PHE A 69 11.71 1.51 -5.81
N VAL A 70 10.42 1.71 -5.55
CA VAL A 70 9.89 2.94 -4.94
C VAL A 70 9.78 2.76 -3.42
N VAL A 71 9.41 1.55 -2.97
CA VAL A 71 9.49 1.16 -1.56
C VAL A 71 10.26 -0.15 -1.43
N TYR A 72 11.34 -0.14 -0.65
CA TYR A 72 12.17 -1.32 -0.43
C TYR A 72 11.63 -2.14 0.74
N HIS A 73 11.26 -3.37 0.45
CA HIS A 73 10.63 -4.28 1.42
C HIS A 73 11.64 -4.96 2.34
N TYR A 74 11.22 -5.24 3.59
CA TYR A 74 12.01 -5.98 4.58
C TYR A 74 13.36 -5.32 4.96
N GLN A 75 13.45 -4.00 4.92
CA GLN A 75 14.70 -3.28 5.20
C GLN A 75 15.21 -3.59 6.62
N TYR A 76 14.31 -3.61 7.60
CA TYR A 76 14.66 -3.81 9.01
C TYR A 76 15.17 -5.22 9.33
N SER A 77 14.74 -6.24 8.58
CA SER A 77 15.20 -7.62 8.78
C SER A 77 16.47 -7.93 7.99
N ARG A 78 16.83 -7.08 7.01
CA ARG A 78 17.97 -7.29 6.10
C ARG A 78 19.13 -6.35 6.38
N HIS A 79 18.88 -5.16 6.92
CA HIS A 79 19.85 -4.09 7.04
C HIS A 79 19.75 -3.40 8.40
N SER A 80 20.91 -2.99 8.94
CA SER A 80 20.94 -2.19 10.16
C SER A 80 20.47 -0.75 9.88
N PRO A 81 19.96 -0.03 10.90
CA PRO A 81 19.64 1.39 10.77
C PRO A 81 20.82 2.23 10.28
N GLN A 82 22.06 1.88 10.69
CA GLN A 82 23.27 2.57 10.24
C GLN A 82 23.53 2.37 8.74
N TYR A 83 23.33 1.14 8.25
CA TYR A 83 23.45 0.85 6.82
C TYR A 83 22.47 1.70 6.00
N LEU A 84 21.19 1.74 6.41
CA LEU A 84 20.15 2.51 5.72
C LEU A 84 20.46 4.02 5.73
N ARG A 85 21.03 4.54 6.82
CA ARG A 85 21.48 5.93 6.91
C ARG A 85 22.64 6.22 5.96
N ASN A 86 23.66 5.36 5.93
CA ASN A 86 24.81 5.53 5.03
C ASN A 86 24.37 5.50 3.57
N LEU A 87 23.44 4.61 3.24
CA LEU A 87 22.86 4.49 1.92
C LEU A 87 22.06 5.73 1.52
N TRP A 88 21.24 6.28 2.42
CA TRP A 88 20.55 7.55 2.15
C TRP A 88 21.55 8.65 1.82
N ASN A 89 22.63 8.76 2.59
CA ASN A 89 23.68 9.76 2.37
C ASN A 89 24.37 9.61 1.00
N SER A 90 24.52 8.39 0.47
CA SER A 90 25.18 8.16 -0.83
C SER A 90 24.33 8.54 -2.05
N ILE A 91 23.01 8.69 -1.88
CA ILE A 91 22.07 9.04 -2.98
C ILE A 91 21.51 10.46 -2.87
N SER A 92 21.74 11.14 -1.75
CA SER A 92 21.26 12.50 -1.49
C SER A 92 22.36 13.57 -1.70
N THR A 93 23.43 13.20 -2.42
CA THR A 93 24.51 14.09 -2.88
C THR A 93 24.29 14.45 -4.36
#